data_AF-A0A1C4ZXX2-F1
#
_entry.id   AF-A0A1C4ZXX2-F1
#
_cell.length_a   1.000
_cell.length_b   1.000
_cell.length_c   1.000
_cell.angle_alpha   90.00
_cell.angle_beta   90.00
_cell.angle_gamma   90.00
#
_symmetry.space_group_name_H-M   'P 1'
#
loop_
_entity.id
_entity.type
_entity.pdbx_description
1 polymer ?
#
loop_
_entity_poly.entity_id
_entity_poly.type
_entity_poly.pdbx_seq_one_letter_code
_entity_poly.pdbx_strand_id
1 'polypeptide(L)'
;MPIDAVLTELLVRQLDAWLPGALRRSRRATLALAYAGDDAAGADDALRAVGEFADRLRGRRLTVLVLAGGDQELPARLGAVEATLPGEVTVHVVPGDPARLPVALKAAGAAGDPLLAVVHGAAPEPAVLKAVAAGRPAELLAVAPAAAPLRPALTAAGFPLVAEVELVPADGSPAWLLGYATGLDKSLEAFKDALWAVDEYAGVRYRDPADPGGRPLDVSLHPEPGPLRRELVAELERGGPATVTELRRFTLTSTVYRVEDTTRALTALLDTGAVRREPEHGRLGGDVLISPGDGSSAA
;
A
#
# COMPACT_ATOMS: atom_id res chain seq x y z
N MET A 1 7.70 6.58 17.00
CA MET A 1 7.03 5.32 17.39
C MET A 1 7.49 4.20 16.47
N PRO A 2 7.41 2.91 16.86
CA PRO A 2 7.77 1.79 15.98
C PRO A 2 7.08 1.84 14.61
N ILE A 3 5.82 2.31 14.59
CA ILE A 3 5.03 2.52 13.37
C ILE A 3 5.67 3.55 12.43
N ASP A 4 6.27 4.64 12.94
CA ASP A 4 6.83 5.69 12.08
C ASP A 4 8.02 5.14 11.26
N ALA A 5 8.85 4.28 11.86
CA ALA A 5 9.95 3.64 11.15
C ALA A 5 9.45 2.71 10.02
N VAL A 6 8.42 1.90 10.31
CA VAL A 6 7.76 1.04 9.31
C VAL A 6 7.18 1.87 8.16
N LEU A 7 6.50 2.97 8.46
CA LEU A 7 5.87 3.83 7.46
C LEU A 7 6.89 4.57 6.61
N THR A 8 7.99 5.04 7.22
CA THR A 8 9.11 5.63 6.49
C THR A 8 9.73 4.61 5.54
N GLU A 9 10.07 3.41 6.01
CA GLU A 9 10.66 2.37 5.16
C GLU A 9 9.72 1.99 4.00
N LEU A 10 8.44 1.80 4.30
CA LEU A 10 7.43 1.47 3.31
C LEU A 10 7.28 2.59 2.26
N LEU A 11 7.29 3.85 2.68
CA LEU A 11 7.23 5.00 1.77
C LEU A 11 8.44 5.03 0.85
N VAL A 12 9.65 4.81 1.36
CA VAL A 12 10.88 4.75 0.55
C VAL A 12 10.77 3.65 -0.51
N ARG A 13 10.33 2.45 -0.12
CA ARG A 13 10.12 1.32 -1.05
C ARG A 13 9.05 1.62 -2.09
N GLN A 14 7.94 2.24 -1.68
CA GLN A 14 6.88 2.65 -2.60
C GLN A 14 7.38 3.69 -3.60
N LEU A 15 8.23 4.63 -3.18
CA LEU A 15 8.83 5.62 -4.07
C LEU A 15 9.73 4.98 -5.12
N ASP A 16 10.55 3.98 -4.76
CA ASP A 16 11.36 3.22 -5.73
C ASP A 16 10.51 2.49 -6.77
N ALA A 17 9.39 1.90 -6.34
CA ALA A 17 8.46 1.21 -7.24
C ALA A 17 7.69 2.19 -8.15
N TRP A 18 7.17 3.28 -7.57
CA TRP A 18 6.29 4.22 -8.23
C TRP A 18 7.02 5.12 -9.22
N LEU A 19 8.12 5.76 -8.80
CA LEU A 19 8.73 6.88 -9.52
C LEU A 19 9.18 6.50 -10.95
N PRO A 20 9.85 5.36 -11.21
CA PRO A 20 10.18 4.95 -12.57
C PRO A 20 8.94 4.74 -13.44
N GLY A 21 7.85 4.23 -12.86
CA GLY A 21 6.56 4.06 -13.53
C GLY A 21 5.89 5.39 -13.87
N ALA A 22 5.95 6.36 -12.96
CA ALA A 22 5.41 7.70 -13.12
C ALA A 22 6.15 8.48 -14.22
N LEU A 23 7.47 8.54 -14.15
CA LEU A 23 8.31 9.32 -15.08
C LEU A 23 8.36 8.74 -16.51
N ARG A 24 8.05 7.45 -16.67
CA ARG A 24 7.84 6.85 -18.00
C ARG A 24 6.53 7.31 -18.64
N ARG A 25 5.50 7.59 -17.84
CA ARG A 25 4.14 7.93 -18.32
C ARG A 25 3.98 9.42 -18.59
N SER A 26 4.58 10.28 -17.76
CA SER A 26 4.52 11.73 -17.93
C SER A 26 5.89 12.37 -17.75
N ARG A 27 6.05 13.60 -18.25
CA ARG A 27 7.22 14.43 -17.92
C ARG A 27 7.09 15.07 -16.55
N ARG A 28 5.91 15.05 -15.96
CA ARG A 28 5.59 15.61 -14.65
C ARG A 28 5.04 14.52 -13.76
N ALA A 29 5.37 14.57 -12.48
CA ALA A 29 4.74 13.74 -11.46
C ALA A 29 4.62 14.56 -10.18
N THR A 30 3.65 14.20 -9.35
CA THR A 30 3.43 14.85 -8.06
C THR A 30 3.51 13.82 -6.94
N LEU A 31 4.32 14.12 -5.92
CA LEU A 31 4.31 13.45 -4.63
C LEU A 31 3.65 14.39 -3.63
N ALA A 32 2.61 13.95 -2.94
CA ALA A 32 1.97 14.73 -1.88
C ALA A 32 2.09 14.02 -0.55
N LEU A 33 2.65 14.68 0.46
CA LEU A 33 2.79 14.20 1.83
C LEU A 33 1.94 15.10 2.73
N ALA A 34 0.85 14.56 3.28
CA ALA A 34 -0.10 15.32 4.08
C ALA A 34 -0.24 14.72 5.48
N TYR A 35 0.11 15.50 6.50
CA TYR A 35 0.14 15.08 7.90
C TYR A 35 -0.87 15.90 8.71
N ALA A 36 -1.69 15.21 9.51
CA ALA A 36 -2.63 15.86 10.43
C ALA A 36 -1.97 16.48 11.67
N GLY A 37 -0.70 16.15 11.94
CA GLY A 37 0.08 16.68 13.06
C GLY A 37 1.24 17.59 12.63
N ASP A 38 1.98 18.10 13.61
CA ASP A 38 2.96 19.17 13.42
C ASP A 38 4.36 18.69 13.01
N ASP A 39 4.74 17.46 13.38
CA ASP A 39 6.12 16.97 13.26
C ASP A 39 6.52 16.59 11.81
N ALA A 40 5.54 16.18 10.99
CA ALA A 40 5.76 15.70 9.62
C ALA A 40 6.97 14.73 9.52
N ALA A 41 7.16 13.87 10.53
CA ALA A 41 8.42 13.18 10.81
C ALA A 41 8.97 12.34 9.63
N GLY A 42 8.12 11.87 8.72
CA GLY A 42 8.53 11.11 7.53
C GLY A 42 8.84 11.94 6.28
N ALA A 43 8.60 13.25 6.28
CA ALA A 43 8.75 14.09 5.08
C ALA A 43 10.22 14.23 4.66
N ASP A 44 11.11 14.41 5.63
CA ASP A 44 12.55 14.50 5.41
C ASP A 44 13.12 13.24 4.76
N ASP A 45 12.76 12.05 5.26
CA ASP A 45 13.24 10.78 4.74
C ASP A 45 12.68 10.47 3.36
N ALA A 46 11.41 10.82 3.11
CA ALA A 46 10.82 10.74 1.78
C ALA A 46 11.57 11.63 0.77
N LEU A 47 11.93 12.85 1.16
CA LEU A 47 12.72 13.75 0.30
C LEU A 47 14.14 13.22 0.05
N ARG A 48 14.80 12.66 1.06
CA ARG A 48 16.12 12.03 0.89
C ARG A 48 16.06 10.85 -0.09
N ALA A 49 15.03 10.01 0.02
CA ALA A 49 14.80 8.91 -0.91
C ALA A 49 14.54 9.41 -2.34
N VAL A 50 13.84 10.54 -2.52
CA VAL A 50 13.71 11.18 -3.84
C VAL A 50 15.09 11.53 -4.43
N GLY A 51 16.03 11.99 -3.59
CA GLY A 51 17.41 12.29 -4.00
C GLY A 51 18.16 11.09 -4.59
N GLU A 52 17.88 9.87 -4.13
CA GLU A 52 18.47 8.63 -4.67
C GLU A 52 18.07 8.38 -6.14
N PHE A 53 16.98 9.01 -6.60
CA PHE A 53 16.50 8.90 -7.98
C PHE A 53 16.94 10.05 -8.88
N ALA A 54 17.92 10.84 -8.46
CA ALA A 54 18.43 11.99 -9.21
C ALA A 54 18.70 11.71 -10.69
N ASP A 55 19.39 10.61 -11.00
CA ASP A 55 19.71 10.25 -12.38
C ASP A 55 18.49 9.92 -13.23
N ARG A 56 17.38 9.48 -12.61
CA ARG A 56 16.13 9.12 -13.29
C ARG A 56 15.26 10.36 -13.60
N LEU A 57 15.57 11.51 -12.99
CA LEU A 57 14.79 12.75 -13.12
C LEU A 57 15.20 13.64 -14.30
N ARG A 58 16.29 13.33 -15.00
CA ARG A 58 16.80 14.17 -16.11
C ARG A 58 15.72 14.46 -17.15
N GLY A 59 15.43 15.75 -17.35
CA GLY A 59 14.40 16.21 -18.30
C GLY A 59 12.96 15.92 -17.89
N ARG A 60 12.74 15.57 -16.62
CA ARG A 60 11.44 15.36 -15.98
C ARG A 60 11.27 16.37 -14.84
N ARG A 61 10.07 16.47 -14.28
CA ARG A 61 9.79 17.33 -13.12
C ARG A 61 9.02 16.54 -12.07
N LEU A 62 9.50 16.58 -10.84
CA LEU A 62 8.81 16.06 -9.68
C LEU A 62 8.43 17.22 -8.76
N THR A 63 7.14 17.42 -8.56
CA THR A 63 6.63 18.37 -7.58
C THR A 63 6.33 17.62 -6.28
N VAL A 64 6.96 18.01 -5.19
CA VAL A 64 6.68 17.49 -3.85
C VAL A 64 5.88 18.51 -3.07
N LEU A 65 4.70 18.12 -2.60
CA LEU A 65 3.85 18.92 -1.72
C LEU A 65 3.96 18.36 -0.31
N VAL A 66 4.30 19.20 0.67
CA VAL A 66 4.30 18.81 2.09
C VAL A 66 3.29 19.66 2.84
N LEU A 67 2.24 19.03 3.35
CA LEU A 67 1.19 19.64 4.15
C LEU A 67 1.33 19.17 5.59
N ALA A 68 1.48 20.10 6.52
CA ALA A 68 1.50 19.83 7.95
C ALA A 68 1.05 21.07 8.74
N GLY A 69 0.52 20.84 9.95
CA GLY A 69 0.12 21.90 10.90
C GLY A 69 1.26 22.89 11.20
N GLY A 70 2.49 22.38 11.13
CA GLY A 70 3.72 23.15 11.00
C GLY A 70 4.27 23.65 12.33
N ASP A 71 5.44 23.14 12.69
CA ASP A 71 6.41 23.89 13.49
C ASP A 71 7.07 24.97 12.59
N GLN A 72 7.46 26.12 13.17
CA GLN A 72 8.13 27.21 12.43
C GLN A 72 9.44 26.76 11.77
N GLU A 73 10.02 25.65 12.23
CA GLU A 73 11.26 25.08 11.73
C GLU A 73 11.09 24.20 10.48
N LEU A 74 9.88 23.70 10.19
CA LEU A 74 9.65 22.75 9.10
C LEU A 74 10.09 23.26 7.72
N PRO A 75 9.80 24.51 7.31
CA PRO A 75 10.29 25.03 6.03
C PRO A 75 11.82 25.11 5.95
N ALA A 76 12.48 25.48 7.04
CA ALA A 76 13.95 25.56 7.09
C ALA A 76 14.58 24.17 6.99
N ARG A 77 14.01 23.19 7.70
CA ARG A 77 14.44 21.79 7.69
C ARG A 77 14.31 21.17 6.29
N LEU A 78 13.14 21.29 5.67
CA LEU A 78 12.91 20.76 4.32
C LEU A 78 13.69 21.52 3.25
N GLY A 79 13.89 22.83 3.40
CA GLY A 79 14.73 23.62 2.49
C GLY A 79 16.20 23.18 2.49
N ALA A 80 16.72 22.76 3.64
CA ALA A 80 18.07 22.18 3.72
C ALA A 80 18.17 20.84 2.96
N VAL A 81 17.11 20.02 2.98
CA VAL A 81 17.06 18.77 2.20
C VAL A 81 16.91 19.08 0.71
N GLU A 82 15.99 19.97 0.33
CA GLU A 82 15.75 20.40 -1.06
C GLU A 82 17.02 20.93 -1.73
N ALA A 83 17.86 21.66 -1.01
CA ALA A 83 19.14 22.15 -1.52
C ALA A 83 20.12 21.05 -1.96
N THR A 84 19.91 19.81 -1.53
CA THR A 84 20.70 18.64 -1.94
C THR A 84 20.06 17.86 -3.10
N LEU A 85 18.82 18.20 -3.48
CA LEU A 85 18.07 17.52 -4.54
C LEU A 85 18.43 18.07 -5.93
N PRO A 86 18.17 17.30 -7.00
CA PRO A 86 18.27 17.79 -8.38
C PRO A 86 17.35 18.97 -8.65
N GLY A 87 17.73 19.84 -9.58
CA GLY A 87 16.91 21.00 -9.99
C GLY A 87 15.57 20.62 -10.65
N GLU A 88 15.38 19.35 -10.99
CA GLU A 88 14.13 18.78 -11.46
C GLU A 88 13.10 18.51 -10.35
N VAL A 89 13.51 18.56 -9.09
CA VAL A 89 12.63 18.45 -7.92
C VAL A 89 12.29 19.84 -7.41
N THR A 90 11.02 20.05 -7.10
CA THR A 90 10.56 21.30 -6.45
C THR A 90 9.71 20.93 -5.25
N VAL A 91 10.08 21.44 -4.08
CA VAL A 91 9.38 21.19 -2.83
C VAL A 91 8.52 22.40 -2.46
N HIS A 92 7.26 22.16 -2.14
CA HIS A 92 6.33 23.18 -1.66
C HIS A 92 5.80 22.78 -0.29
N VAL A 93 6.18 23.55 0.73
CA VAL A 93 5.62 23.42 2.07
C VAL A 93 4.35 24.27 2.15
N VAL A 94 3.22 23.63 2.44
CA VAL A 94 1.90 24.24 2.51
C VAL A 94 1.40 24.12 3.95
N PRO A 95 1.29 25.22 4.70
CA PRO A 95 0.78 25.17 6.07
C PRO A 95 -0.66 24.65 6.14
N GLY A 96 -0.91 23.74 7.08
CA GLY A 96 -2.23 23.21 7.41
C GLY A 96 -2.34 21.69 7.31
N ASP A 97 -3.53 21.20 7.65
CA ASP A 97 -3.86 19.78 7.69
C ASP A 97 -4.14 19.17 6.29
N PRO A 98 -4.37 17.84 6.21
CA PRO A 98 -4.67 17.18 4.94
C PRO A 98 -5.92 17.68 4.20
N ALA A 99 -6.86 18.38 4.85
CA ALA A 99 -8.05 18.93 4.18
C ALA A 99 -7.68 20.03 3.17
N ARG A 100 -6.46 20.57 3.23
CA ARG A 100 -5.93 21.54 2.26
C ARG A 100 -5.39 20.88 0.98
N LEU A 101 -5.25 19.55 0.97
CA LEU A 101 -4.68 18.80 -0.15
C LEU A 101 -5.39 19.07 -1.50
N PRO A 102 -6.73 19.17 -1.60
CA PRO A 102 -7.40 19.50 -2.86
C PRO A 102 -6.95 20.84 -3.46
N VAL A 103 -6.71 21.85 -2.62
CA VAL A 103 -6.25 23.17 -3.05
C VAL A 103 -4.79 23.10 -3.50
N ALA A 104 -3.94 22.42 -2.72
CA ALA A 104 -2.52 22.26 -3.04
C ALA A 104 -2.31 21.48 -4.35
N LEU A 105 -3.03 20.37 -4.54
CA LEU A 105 -2.97 19.58 -5.78
C LEU A 105 -3.45 20.36 -7.00
N LYS A 106 -4.50 21.18 -6.84
CA LYS A 106 -4.98 22.06 -7.90
C LYS A 106 -3.94 23.13 -8.27
N ALA A 107 -3.32 23.76 -7.27
CA ALA A 107 -2.29 24.76 -7.47
C ALA A 107 -1.04 24.18 -8.16
N ALA A 108 -0.67 22.95 -7.81
CA ALA A 108 0.43 22.21 -8.46
C ALA A 108 0.08 21.73 -9.88
N GLY A 109 -1.19 21.79 -10.29
CA GLY A 109 -1.67 21.23 -11.55
C GLY A 109 -1.47 19.71 -11.64
N ALA A 110 -1.66 18.99 -10.54
CA ALA A 110 -1.41 17.54 -10.44
C ALA A 110 -2.48 16.68 -11.14
N ALA A 111 -3.64 17.25 -11.46
CA ALA A 111 -4.72 16.52 -12.12
C ALA A 111 -4.30 16.03 -13.52
N GLY A 112 -4.53 14.76 -13.81
CA GLY A 112 -4.15 14.14 -15.08
C GLY A 112 -2.68 13.72 -15.21
N ASP A 113 -1.83 14.06 -14.22
CA ASP A 113 -0.46 13.57 -14.13
C ASP A 113 -0.36 12.43 -13.08
N PRO A 114 0.69 11.59 -13.13
CA PRO A 114 0.99 10.62 -12.08
C PRO A 114 1.05 11.27 -10.70
N LEU A 115 0.27 10.76 -9.76
CA LEU A 115 0.18 11.27 -8.39
C LEU A 115 0.32 10.11 -7.40
N LEU A 116 1.27 10.24 -6.47
CA LEU A 116 1.33 9.46 -5.25
C LEU A 116 1.03 10.41 -4.07
N ALA A 117 0.01 10.10 -3.29
CA ALA A 117 -0.33 10.83 -2.08
C ALA A 117 -0.16 9.96 -0.84
N VAL A 118 0.39 10.54 0.23
CA VAL A 118 0.44 9.98 1.57
C VAL A 118 -0.40 10.87 2.47
N VAL A 119 -1.42 10.29 3.12
CA VAL A 119 -2.25 10.99 4.09
C VAL A 119 -2.08 10.29 5.44
N HIS A 120 -1.55 11.01 6.44
CA HIS A 120 -1.19 10.43 7.72
C HIS A 120 -1.83 11.17 8.90
N GLY A 121 -2.30 10.42 9.89
CA GLY A 121 -2.72 10.94 11.19
C GLY A 121 -4.23 11.02 11.37
N ALA A 122 -5.00 10.94 10.27
CA ALA A 122 -6.46 10.92 10.30
C ALA A 122 -7.01 10.21 9.07
N ALA A 123 -8.25 9.71 9.18
CA ALA A 123 -8.96 9.16 8.04
C ALA A 123 -9.16 10.27 6.98
N PRO A 124 -8.83 10.03 5.70
CA PRO A 124 -8.94 11.03 4.65
C PRO A 124 -10.40 11.41 4.39
N GLU A 125 -10.69 12.71 4.33
CA GLU A 125 -12.02 13.21 3.98
C GLU A 125 -12.39 12.91 2.51
N PRO A 126 -13.68 12.80 2.17
CA PRO A 126 -14.11 12.53 0.79
C PRO A 126 -13.56 13.52 -0.26
N ALA A 127 -13.39 14.79 0.11
CA ALA A 127 -12.82 15.81 -0.79
C ALA A 127 -11.33 15.54 -1.09
N VAL A 128 -10.57 15.08 -0.08
CA VAL A 128 -9.16 14.68 -0.22
C VAL A 128 -9.08 13.47 -1.15
N LEU A 129 -9.88 12.44 -0.90
CA LEU A 129 -9.91 11.23 -1.72
C LEU A 129 -10.23 11.53 -3.19
N LYS A 130 -11.26 12.35 -3.44
CA LYS A 130 -11.64 12.78 -4.79
C LYS A 130 -10.53 13.56 -5.50
N ALA A 131 -9.79 14.40 -4.77
CA ALA A 131 -8.69 15.17 -5.33
C ALA A 131 -7.51 14.26 -5.72
N VAL A 132 -7.17 13.27 -4.88
CA VAL A 132 -6.11 12.30 -5.20
C VAL A 132 -6.51 11.42 -6.39
N ALA A 133 -7.76 10.96 -6.45
CA ALA A 133 -8.28 10.15 -7.55
C ALA A 133 -8.29 10.87 -8.92
N ALA A 134 -8.02 12.18 -8.97
CA ALA A 134 -7.85 12.94 -10.21
C ALA A 134 -6.49 12.72 -10.90
N GLY A 135 -5.51 12.10 -10.22
CA GLY A 135 -4.23 11.72 -10.81
C GLY A 135 -4.34 10.60 -11.86
N ARG A 136 -3.36 10.48 -12.76
CA ARG A 136 -3.31 9.46 -13.82
C ARG A 136 -1.87 8.92 -14.02
N PRO A 137 -1.51 7.78 -13.41
CA PRO A 137 -2.27 7.03 -12.40
C PRO A 137 -2.34 7.77 -11.06
N ALA A 138 -3.35 7.44 -10.25
CA ALA A 138 -3.49 7.90 -8.88
C ALA A 138 -3.15 6.74 -7.92
N GLU A 139 -2.28 7.02 -6.95
CA GLU A 139 -1.90 6.11 -5.87
C GLU A 139 -2.01 6.84 -4.53
N LEU A 140 -2.54 6.16 -3.52
CA LEU A 140 -2.77 6.70 -2.19
C LEU A 140 -2.30 5.72 -1.12
N LEU A 141 -1.47 6.20 -0.20
CA LEU A 141 -1.18 5.60 1.10
C LEU A 141 -1.92 6.40 2.18
N ALA A 142 -2.91 5.81 2.82
CA ALA A 142 -3.68 6.43 3.90
C ALA A 142 -3.36 5.73 5.23
N VAL A 143 -3.00 6.50 6.25
CA VAL A 143 -2.61 6.00 7.57
C VAL A 143 -3.41 6.72 8.63
N ALA A 144 -4.26 5.98 9.34
CA ALA A 144 -5.17 6.51 10.34
C ALA A 144 -5.23 5.57 11.56
N PRO A 145 -5.71 6.04 12.73
CA PRO A 145 -6.05 5.12 13.82
C PRO A 145 -6.98 4.00 13.36
N ALA A 146 -6.79 2.78 13.84
CA ALA A 146 -7.57 1.59 13.44
C ALA A 146 -9.00 1.58 14.05
N ALA A 147 -9.77 2.63 13.79
CA ALA A 147 -11.13 2.82 14.31
C ALA A 147 -12.22 2.36 13.32
N ALA A 148 -11.95 2.43 12.02
CA ALA A 148 -12.89 2.05 10.96
C ALA A 148 -12.14 1.64 9.68
N PRO A 149 -12.69 0.74 8.86
CA PRO A 149 -12.09 0.37 7.58
C PRO A 149 -12.06 1.56 6.60
N LEU A 150 -10.99 1.66 5.82
CA LEU A 150 -10.79 2.66 4.77
C LEU A 150 -11.35 2.20 3.42
N ARG A 151 -11.42 0.89 3.16
CA ARG A 151 -11.79 0.31 1.86
C ARG A 151 -13.12 0.80 1.31
N PRO A 152 -14.21 0.92 2.10
CA PRO A 152 -15.45 1.49 1.57
C PRO A 152 -15.28 2.92 1.04
N ALA A 153 -14.56 3.78 1.78
CA ALA A 153 -14.33 5.17 1.39
C ALA A 153 -13.39 5.28 0.17
N LEU A 154 -12.33 4.47 0.14
CA LEU A 154 -11.38 4.41 -0.98
C LEU A 154 -12.05 3.90 -2.27
N THR A 155 -12.88 2.86 -2.16
CA THR A 155 -13.64 2.33 -3.31
C THR A 155 -14.66 3.36 -3.81
N ALA A 156 -15.40 4.01 -2.90
CA ALA A 156 -16.36 5.06 -3.26
C ALA A 156 -15.70 6.28 -3.92
N ALA A 157 -14.41 6.53 -3.65
CA ALA A 157 -13.63 7.57 -4.31
C ALA A 157 -13.15 7.17 -5.72
N GLY A 158 -13.37 5.92 -6.15
CA GLY A 158 -13.09 5.44 -7.50
C GLY A 158 -11.77 4.68 -7.64
N PHE A 159 -11.13 4.26 -6.54
CA PHE A 159 -9.99 3.35 -6.62
C PHE A 159 -10.48 1.90 -6.81
N PRO A 160 -10.18 1.25 -7.94
CA PRO A 160 -10.64 -0.11 -8.20
C PRO A 160 -9.88 -1.18 -7.39
N LEU A 161 -8.68 -0.85 -6.92
CA LEU A 161 -7.83 -1.75 -6.17
C LEU A 161 -7.48 -1.12 -4.82
N VAL A 162 -7.79 -1.84 -3.75
CA VAL A 162 -7.52 -1.41 -2.38
C VAL A 162 -6.93 -2.57 -1.58
N ALA A 163 -5.87 -2.30 -0.83
CA ALA A 163 -5.35 -3.16 0.22
C ALA A 163 -5.44 -2.44 1.56
N GLU A 164 -5.63 -3.22 2.63
CA GLU A 164 -5.67 -2.73 3.99
C GLU A 164 -4.87 -3.67 4.88
N VAL A 165 -4.18 -3.11 5.85
CA VAL A 165 -3.47 -3.86 6.89
C VAL A 165 -3.47 -3.03 8.16
N GLU A 166 -3.78 -3.67 9.28
CA GLU A 166 -3.58 -3.06 10.59
C GLU A 166 -2.16 -3.31 11.08
N LEU A 167 -1.49 -2.23 11.45
CA LEU A 167 -0.18 -2.18 12.09
C LEU A 167 -0.41 -2.25 13.60
N VAL A 168 -0.03 -3.37 14.22
CA VAL A 168 -0.22 -3.65 15.64
C VAL A 168 1.14 -3.54 16.36
N PRO A 169 1.39 -2.48 17.13
CA PRO A 169 2.62 -2.31 17.90
C PRO A 169 2.82 -3.40 18.96
N ALA A 170 4.05 -3.88 19.10
CA ALA A 170 4.41 -4.86 20.14
C ALA A 170 4.45 -4.24 21.55
N ASP A 171 4.60 -2.92 21.65
CA ASP A 171 4.62 -2.17 22.91
C ASP A 171 3.23 -1.91 23.50
N GLY A 172 2.16 -2.36 22.82
CA GLY A 172 0.78 -2.21 23.26
C GLY A 172 0.17 -0.83 22.97
N SER A 173 0.88 0.06 22.27
CA SER A 173 0.30 1.31 21.77
C SER A 173 -0.82 1.04 20.75
N PRO A 174 -1.74 2.01 20.52
CA PRO A 174 -2.89 1.80 19.64
C PRO A 174 -2.49 1.36 18.23
N ALA A 175 -3.25 0.43 17.66
CA ALA A 175 -3.06 0.00 16.28
C ALA A 175 -3.45 1.10 15.29
N TRP A 176 -2.77 1.09 14.14
CA TRP A 176 -3.04 1.98 13.02
C TRP A 176 -3.48 1.17 11.82
N LEU A 177 -4.39 1.72 11.04
CA LEU A 177 -4.82 1.15 9.77
C LEU A 177 -4.05 1.83 8.64
N LEU A 178 -3.36 1.02 7.85
CA LEU A 178 -2.71 1.40 6.61
C LEU A 178 -3.57 0.91 5.44
N GLY A 179 -4.07 1.86 4.65
CA GLY A 179 -4.78 1.61 3.41
C GLY A 179 -3.93 2.02 2.21
N TYR A 180 -3.85 1.17 1.20
CA TYR A 180 -3.27 1.50 -0.09
C TYR A 180 -4.34 1.42 -1.18
N ALA A 181 -4.43 2.45 -2.02
CA ALA A 181 -5.41 2.53 -3.10
C ALA A 181 -4.72 2.88 -4.42
N THR A 182 -5.06 2.15 -5.48
CA THR A 182 -4.45 2.34 -6.81
C THR A 182 -5.39 1.94 -7.93
N GLY A 183 -5.06 2.37 -9.15
CA GLY A 183 -5.66 1.89 -10.39
C GLY A 183 -4.83 0.83 -11.12
N LEU A 184 -3.69 0.39 -10.55
CA LEU A 184 -2.71 -0.45 -11.25
C LEU A 184 -2.38 -1.73 -10.45
N ASP A 185 -2.61 -2.90 -11.06
CA ASP A 185 -2.28 -4.20 -10.44
C ASP A 185 -0.80 -4.26 -10.03
N LYS A 186 0.11 -3.81 -10.90
CA LYS A 186 1.55 -3.78 -10.61
C LYS A 186 1.92 -2.92 -9.41
N SER A 187 1.21 -1.82 -9.17
CA SER A 187 1.48 -0.98 -8.01
C SER A 187 0.94 -1.62 -6.73
N LEU A 188 -0.18 -2.36 -6.81
CA LEU A 188 -0.68 -3.17 -5.70
C LEU A 188 0.25 -4.33 -5.34
N GLU A 189 0.78 -5.04 -6.35
CA GLU A 189 1.80 -6.08 -6.16
C GLU A 189 3.04 -5.50 -5.47
N ALA A 190 3.60 -4.40 -6.02
CA ALA A 190 4.77 -3.75 -5.45
C ALA A 190 4.53 -3.26 -4.01
N PHE A 191 3.34 -2.74 -3.70
CA PHE A 191 2.98 -2.34 -2.35
C PHE A 191 3.00 -3.53 -1.38
N LYS A 192 2.42 -4.67 -1.76
CA LYS A 192 2.43 -5.86 -0.89
C LYS A 192 3.81 -6.49 -0.75
N ASP A 193 4.61 -6.46 -1.81
CA ASP A 193 6.01 -6.89 -1.74
C ASP A 193 6.79 -5.99 -0.77
N ALA A 194 6.60 -4.68 -0.85
CA ALA A 194 7.21 -3.72 0.07
C ALA A 194 6.74 -3.93 1.51
N LEU A 195 5.44 -4.18 1.72
CA LEU A 195 4.85 -4.44 3.03
C LEU A 195 5.53 -5.63 3.74
N TRP A 196 5.71 -6.75 3.06
CA TRP A 196 6.35 -7.94 3.65
C TRP A 196 7.87 -7.89 3.68
N ALA A 197 8.48 -6.89 3.05
CA ALA A 197 9.93 -6.69 3.03
C ALA A 197 10.45 -5.70 4.07
N VAL A 198 9.56 -5.09 4.86
CA VAL A 198 9.92 -4.27 6.04
C VAL A 198 10.69 -5.11 7.05
N ASP A 199 11.58 -4.47 7.81
CA ASP A 199 12.36 -5.12 8.87
C ASP A 199 11.45 -5.88 9.87
N GLU A 200 11.72 -7.17 10.06
CA GLU A 200 11.02 -8.06 11.01
C GLU A 200 11.19 -7.61 12.47
N TYR A 201 12.24 -6.83 12.77
CA TYR A 201 12.51 -6.29 14.10
C TYR A 201 11.89 -4.91 14.34
N ALA A 202 11.08 -4.39 13.42
CA ALA A 202 10.46 -3.08 13.54
C ALA A 202 9.43 -2.96 14.70
N GLY A 203 9.17 -4.04 15.44
CA GLY A 203 8.31 -4.01 16.63
C GLY A 203 6.82 -3.85 16.30
N VAL A 204 6.41 -4.23 15.08
CA VAL A 204 5.03 -4.16 14.59
C VAL A 204 4.63 -5.54 14.04
N ARG A 205 3.37 -5.91 14.21
CA ARG A 205 2.73 -7.07 13.58
C ARG A 205 1.64 -6.62 12.62
N TYR A 206 1.33 -7.44 11.63
CA TYR A 206 0.26 -7.18 10.68
C TYR A 206 -1.00 -7.95 11.05
N ARG A 207 -2.14 -7.28 11.02
CA ARG A 207 -3.45 -7.93 11.10
C ARG A 207 -4.25 -7.59 9.85
N ASP A 208 -4.80 -8.61 9.21
CA ASP A 208 -5.73 -8.40 8.10
C ASP A 208 -7.10 -7.99 8.68
N PRO A 209 -7.64 -6.80 8.37
CA PRO A 209 -8.94 -6.37 8.87
C PRO A 209 -10.10 -7.24 8.36
N ALA A 210 -9.89 -7.96 7.25
CA ALA A 210 -10.88 -8.86 6.68
C ALA A 210 -10.82 -10.27 7.28
N ASP A 211 -9.72 -10.67 7.95
CA ASP A 211 -9.60 -11.99 8.58
C ASP A 211 -10.51 -12.06 9.82
N PRO A 212 -11.57 -12.89 9.83
CA PRO A 212 -12.44 -13.06 10.99
C PRO A 212 -11.70 -13.60 12.21
N GLY A 213 -10.58 -14.32 12.00
CA GLY A 213 -9.71 -14.81 13.06
C GLY A 213 -8.86 -13.70 13.70
N GLY A 214 -8.70 -12.56 13.02
CA GLY A 214 -8.06 -11.34 13.54
C GLY A 214 -6.67 -11.56 14.13
N ARG A 215 -5.94 -12.58 13.70
CA ARG A 215 -4.68 -12.98 14.33
C ARG A 215 -3.53 -12.09 13.83
N PRO A 216 -2.78 -11.42 14.72
CA PRO A 216 -1.58 -10.71 14.30
C PRO A 216 -0.52 -11.66 13.74
N LEU A 217 0.11 -11.25 12.66
CA LEU A 217 1.16 -11.93 11.92
C LEU A 217 2.48 -11.20 12.14
N ASP A 218 3.55 -11.94 12.42
CA ASP A 218 4.88 -11.37 12.44
C ASP A 218 5.28 -10.95 11.02
N VAL A 219 5.95 -9.79 10.90
CA VAL A 219 6.46 -9.30 9.62
C VAL A 219 7.60 -10.22 9.17
N SER A 220 7.50 -10.78 7.98
CA SER A 220 8.49 -11.71 7.44
C SER A 220 8.42 -11.78 5.92
N LEU A 221 9.59 -11.98 5.29
CA LEU A 221 9.69 -12.30 3.86
C LEU A 221 8.96 -13.61 3.50
N HIS A 222 8.69 -14.47 4.49
CA HIS A 222 8.02 -15.75 4.32
C HIS A 222 6.87 -15.89 5.32
N PRO A 223 5.75 -15.16 5.11
CA PRO A 223 4.65 -15.12 6.07
C PRO A 223 4.01 -16.49 6.27
N GLU A 224 3.51 -16.73 7.49
CA GLU A 224 2.86 -17.98 7.89
C GLU A 224 1.66 -18.26 6.97
N PRO A 225 1.60 -19.41 6.26
CA PRO A 225 0.59 -19.61 5.21
C PRO A 225 -0.78 -20.06 5.75
N GLY A 226 -0.92 -20.39 7.04
CA GLY A 226 -2.16 -20.90 7.65
C GLY A 226 -3.38 -20.01 7.43
N PRO A 227 -3.33 -18.70 7.71
CA PRO A 227 -4.45 -17.80 7.44
C PRO A 227 -4.81 -17.76 5.96
N LEU A 228 -3.82 -17.62 5.06
CA LEU A 228 -4.08 -17.65 3.62
C LEU A 228 -4.74 -18.97 3.17
N ARG A 229 -4.31 -20.11 3.73
CA ARG A 229 -4.94 -21.41 3.42
C ARG A 229 -6.42 -21.44 3.79
N ARG A 230 -6.81 -20.87 4.93
CA ARG A 230 -8.22 -20.80 5.34
C ARG A 230 -9.03 -19.90 4.41
N GLU A 231 -8.50 -18.74 4.06
CA GLU A 231 -9.14 -17.81 3.13
C GLU A 231 -9.34 -18.43 1.73
N LEU A 232 -8.34 -19.15 1.21
CA LEU A 232 -8.46 -19.84 -0.08
C LEU A 232 -9.51 -20.95 -0.08
N VAL A 233 -9.61 -21.72 1.01
CA VAL A 233 -10.65 -22.75 1.14
C VAL A 233 -12.03 -22.09 1.23
N ALA A 234 -12.18 -21.05 2.06
CA ALA A 234 -13.44 -20.31 2.18
C ALA A 234 -13.87 -19.68 0.85
N GLU A 235 -12.93 -19.16 0.06
CA GLU A 235 -13.20 -18.64 -1.27
C GLU A 235 -13.72 -19.72 -2.23
N LEU A 236 -13.09 -20.90 -2.24
CA LEU A 236 -13.52 -22.04 -3.07
C LEU A 236 -14.87 -22.62 -2.60
N GLU A 237 -15.14 -22.64 -1.30
CA GLU A 237 -16.43 -23.07 -0.75
C GLU A 237 -17.56 -22.09 -1.14
N ARG A 238 -17.27 -20.78 -1.14
CA ARG A 238 -18.23 -19.74 -1.49
C ARG A 238 -18.45 -19.61 -3.01
N GLY A 239 -17.38 -19.72 -3.80
CA GLY A 239 -17.37 -19.42 -5.24
C GLY A 239 -17.39 -20.66 -6.15
N GLY A 240 -17.12 -21.84 -5.60
CA GLY A 240 -16.90 -23.06 -6.36
C GLY A 240 -15.46 -23.17 -6.92
N PRO A 241 -15.22 -24.12 -7.84
CA PRO A 241 -13.91 -24.31 -8.46
C PRO A 241 -13.38 -23.04 -9.13
N ALA A 242 -12.09 -22.77 -8.95
CA ALA A 242 -11.41 -21.59 -9.50
C ALA A 242 -10.01 -21.93 -10.01
N THR A 243 -9.55 -21.24 -11.04
CA THR A 243 -8.20 -21.40 -11.57
C THR A 243 -7.15 -20.83 -10.62
N VAL A 244 -5.90 -21.29 -10.71
CA VAL A 244 -4.77 -20.71 -9.96
C VAL A 244 -4.64 -19.21 -10.24
N THR A 245 -4.93 -18.74 -11.45
CA THR A 245 -4.94 -17.30 -11.78
C THR A 245 -5.99 -16.54 -10.99
N GLU A 246 -7.20 -17.07 -10.88
CA GLU A 246 -8.29 -16.46 -10.11
C GLU A 246 -7.95 -16.44 -8.60
N LEU A 247 -7.38 -17.52 -8.07
CA LEU A 247 -6.96 -17.59 -6.66
C LEU A 247 -5.79 -16.65 -6.34
N ARG A 248 -4.85 -16.46 -7.29
CA ARG A 248 -3.79 -15.45 -7.19
C ARG A 248 -4.37 -14.04 -7.17
N ARG A 249 -5.37 -13.78 -8.03
CA ARG A 249 -6.08 -12.50 -8.05
C ARG A 249 -6.80 -12.26 -6.73
N PHE A 250 -7.54 -13.26 -6.22
CA PHE A 250 -8.18 -13.19 -4.90
C PHE A 250 -7.15 -12.88 -3.80
N THR A 251 -6.02 -13.60 -3.77
CA THR A 251 -4.94 -13.34 -2.80
C THR A 251 -4.47 -11.89 -2.89
N LEU A 252 -4.23 -11.38 -4.08
CA LEU A 252 -3.79 -10.01 -4.33
C LEU A 252 -4.84 -8.96 -3.92
N THR A 253 -6.14 -9.18 -4.16
CA THR A 253 -7.15 -8.13 -3.95
C THR A 253 -7.88 -8.19 -2.61
N SER A 254 -7.92 -9.37 -2.00
CA SER A 254 -8.83 -9.67 -0.88
C SER A 254 -8.12 -10.00 0.42
N THR A 255 -6.80 -10.22 0.41
CA THR A 255 -6.01 -10.57 1.60
C THR A 255 -4.83 -9.63 1.79
N VAL A 256 -4.07 -9.75 2.88
CA VAL A 256 -2.77 -9.07 3.04
C VAL A 256 -1.59 -9.73 2.28
N TYR A 257 -1.77 -10.94 1.76
CA TYR A 257 -0.69 -11.75 1.17
C TYR A 257 -0.34 -11.39 -0.28
N ARG A 258 0.86 -11.81 -0.74
CA ARG A 258 1.33 -11.62 -2.11
C ARG A 258 0.88 -12.76 -3.02
N VAL A 259 0.91 -12.52 -4.33
CA VAL A 259 0.59 -13.53 -5.35
C VAL A 259 1.49 -14.77 -5.25
N GLU A 260 2.76 -14.60 -4.86
CA GLU A 260 3.69 -15.72 -4.69
C GLU A 260 3.35 -16.63 -3.50
N ASP A 261 2.73 -16.07 -2.46
CA ASP A 261 2.32 -16.84 -1.27
C ASP A 261 1.17 -17.81 -1.61
N THR A 262 0.35 -17.51 -2.63
CA THR A 262 -0.73 -18.39 -3.11
C THR A 262 -0.22 -19.77 -3.48
N THR A 263 0.89 -19.86 -4.22
CA THR A 263 1.40 -21.17 -4.67
C THR A 263 1.91 -22.00 -3.49
N ARG A 264 2.56 -21.39 -2.49
CA ARG A 264 2.97 -22.08 -1.26
C ARG A 264 1.76 -22.61 -0.48
N ALA A 265 0.71 -21.79 -0.34
CA ALA A 265 -0.52 -22.17 0.34
C ALA A 265 -1.26 -23.31 -0.38
N LEU A 266 -1.39 -23.24 -1.72
CA LEU A 266 -2.05 -24.27 -2.52
C LEU A 266 -1.33 -25.62 -2.48
N THR A 267 0.00 -25.64 -2.58
CA THR A 267 0.77 -26.88 -2.45
C THR A 267 0.46 -27.58 -1.13
N ALA A 268 0.50 -26.83 -0.02
CA ALA A 268 0.19 -27.40 1.29
C ALA A 268 -1.28 -27.87 1.41
N LEU A 269 -2.24 -27.21 0.77
CA LEU A 269 -3.64 -27.65 0.75
C LEU A 269 -3.85 -28.93 -0.07
N LEU A 270 -3.13 -29.07 -1.19
CA LEU A 270 -3.14 -30.28 -2.02
C LEU A 270 -2.52 -31.46 -1.28
N ASP A 271 -1.39 -31.24 -0.59
CA ASP A 271 -0.69 -32.26 0.20
C ASP A 271 -1.59 -32.82 1.33
N THR A 272 -2.44 -31.98 1.92
CA THR A 272 -3.40 -32.40 2.96
C THR A 272 -4.73 -32.92 2.40
N GLY A 273 -4.95 -32.85 1.08
CA GLY A 273 -6.22 -33.22 0.44
C GLY A 273 -7.39 -32.25 0.75
N ALA A 274 -7.09 -31.05 1.25
CA ALA A 274 -8.12 -30.04 1.56
C ALA A 274 -8.71 -29.41 0.28
N VAL A 275 -7.94 -29.44 -0.81
CA VAL A 275 -8.38 -29.08 -2.17
C VAL A 275 -7.91 -30.15 -3.16
N ARG A 276 -8.50 -30.15 -4.34
CA ARG A 276 -8.13 -30.98 -5.49
C ARG A 276 -7.77 -30.10 -6.68
N ARG A 277 -7.04 -30.67 -7.65
CA ARG A 277 -6.68 -29.96 -8.88
C ARG A 277 -6.97 -30.75 -10.14
N GLU A 278 -7.21 -30.03 -11.23
CA GLU A 278 -7.28 -30.56 -12.58
C GLU A 278 -6.38 -29.73 -13.52
N PRO A 279 -5.41 -30.35 -14.22
CA PRO A 279 -5.03 -31.76 -14.17
C PRO A 279 -4.38 -32.17 -12.83
N GLU A 280 -4.46 -33.46 -12.49
CA GLU A 280 -3.96 -34.02 -11.23
C GLU A 280 -2.43 -33.91 -11.07
N HIS A 281 -1.70 -33.84 -12.18
CA HIS A 281 -0.24 -33.82 -12.23
C HIS A 281 0.29 -32.58 -12.94
N GLY A 282 1.54 -32.20 -12.62
CA GLY A 282 2.23 -31.08 -13.27
C GLY A 282 2.44 -29.86 -12.36
N ARG A 283 2.91 -28.77 -12.95
CA ARG A 283 3.11 -27.48 -12.25
C ARG A 283 1.75 -26.81 -12.01
N LEU A 284 1.65 -26.02 -10.95
CA LEU A 284 0.51 -25.14 -10.72
C LEU A 284 0.56 -23.93 -11.68
N GLY A 285 0.25 -24.21 -12.94
CA GLY A 285 0.04 -23.22 -14.01
C GLY A 285 -1.22 -22.41 -13.77
N GLY A 286 -1.36 -21.29 -14.47
CA GLY A 286 -2.45 -20.34 -14.24
C GLY A 286 -3.84 -20.87 -14.60
N ASP A 287 -3.92 -21.85 -15.49
CA ASP A 287 -5.12 -22.51 -16.01
C ASP A 287 -5.53 -23.76 -15.20
N VAL A 288 -4.68 -24.20 -14.27
CA VAL A 288 -4.99 -25.33 -13.39
C VAL A 288 -6.21 -24.97 -12.55
N LEU A 289 -7.25 -25.81 -12.64
CA LEU A 289 -8.48 -25.66 -11.88
C LEU A 289 -8.30 -26.25 -10.48
N ILE A 290 -8.69 -25.51 -9.45
CA ILE A 290 -8.67 -25.94 -8.05
C ILE A 290 -10.11 -26.04 -7.56
N SER A 291 -10.44 -27.14 -6.89
CA SER A 291 -11.78 -27.41 -6.35
C SER A 291 -11.70 -27.78 -4.87
N PRO A 292 -12.75 -27.57 -4.07
CA PRO A 292 -12.83 -28.08 -2.70
C PRO A 292 -12.55 -29.60 -2.61
N GLY A 293 -11.89 -30.02 -1.53
CA GLY A 293 -11.72 -31.44 -1.20
C GLY A 293 -13.06 -32.12 -0.86
N ASP A 294 -13.13 -33.45 -0.94
CA ASP A 294 -14.36 -34.21 -0.66
C ASP A 294 -14.81 -34.10 0.81
N GLY A 295 -13.96 -33.56 1.69
CA GLY A 295 -14.22 -33.41 3.12
C GLY A 295 -14.88 -32.10 3.56
N SER A 296 -15.19 -31.17 2.64
CA SER A 296 -15.74 -29.84 2.96
C SER A 296 -17.28 -29.76 2.87
N SER A 297 -17.96 -30.77 2.31
CA SER A 297 -19.43 -30.78 2.14
C SER A 297 -20.23 -31.18 3.40
N ALA A 298 -19.69 -31.08 4.61
CA ALA A 298 -20.44 -31.43 5.83
C ALA A 298 -20.04 -30.58 7.05
N ALA A 299 -20.65 -29.40 7.18
CA ALA A 299 -20.98 -28.76 8.46
C ALA A 299 -22.10 -27.74 8.26
#